data_AF-A0A5C5VDM3-F1
#
_entry.id   AF-A0A5C5VDM3-F1
#
_cell.length_a   1.000
_cell.length_b   1.000
_cell.length_c   1.000
_cell.angle_alpha   90.00
_cell.angle_beta   90.00
_cell.angle_gamma   90.00
#
_symmetry.space_group_name_H-M   'P 1'
#
loop_
_entity.id
_entity.type
_entity.pdbx_description
1 polymer ?
#
loop_
_entity_poly.entity_id
_entity_poly.type
_entity_poly.pdbx_seq_one_letter_code
_entity_poly.pdbx_strand_id
1 'polypeptide(L)'
;MWQLGQDEAVFTGSELSLSLAPSDPVAGGRLAFNGAASVADPLWSWAPVGHVAPKLSEAYTRGADLVLLYGPGEGFPFHTDAYWRCESSSDALVVSLTLSVRTHKLDTHPVFEVGSTLNAPGLTELSDGGIVGRLAAAADGGWSLIETPYPGDMNPLPPSPGTDAEGAVGTRWRLFDLFMEKGVIRRSRISLAITPSELTADAALALACRLRAEPVALST
;
A
#
# COMPACT_ATOMS: atom_id res chain seq x y z
N MET A 1 -11.87 13.44 -0.38
CA MET A 1 -12.16 13.05 -1.79
C MET A 1 -10.89 13.26 -2.60
N TRP A 2 -10.66 12.45 -3.63
CA TRP A 2 -9.53 12.61 -4.54
C TRP A 2 -9.71 13.82 -5.46
N GLN A 3 -8.64 14.59 -5.63
CA GLN A 3 -8.47 15.64 -6.62
C GLN A 3 -7.29 15.25 -7.50
N LEU A 4 -7.52 15.19 -8.81
CA LEU A 4 -6.49 14.84 -9.78
C LEU A 4 -6.00 16.10 -10.48
N GLY A 5 -4.74 16.43 -10.25
CA GLY A 5 -4.00 17.45 -11.00
C GLY A 5 -3.21 16.83 -12.16
N GLN A 6 -2.36 17.65 -12.78
CA GLN A 6 -1.53 17.20 -13.91
C GLN A 6 -0.43 16.22 -13.47
N ASP A 7 0.27 16.56 -12.38
CA ASP A 7 1.44 15.81 -11.91
C ASP A 7 1.21 15.17 -10.53
N GLU A 8 0.06 15.45 -9.90
CA GLU A 8 -0.24 15.07 -8.52
C GLU A 8 -1.70 14.62 -8.37
N ALA A 9 -1.93 13.60 -7.56
CA ALA A 9 -3.25 13.24 -7.06
C ALA A 9 -3.28 13.42 -5.54
N VAL A 10 -4.29 14.12 -5.03
CA VAL A 10 -4.41 14.45 -3.61
C VAL A 10 -5.76 13.98 -3.08
N PHE A 11 -5.75 13.20 -2.01
CA PHE A 11 -6.92 12.96 -1.18
C PHE A 11 -6.85 13.86 0.04
N THR A 12 -7.94 14.61 0.29
CA THR A 12 -8.12 15.36 1.54
C THR A 12 -9.36 14.87 2.27
N GLY A 13 -9.15 14.42 3.51
CA GLY A 13 -10.17 14.17 4.54
C GLY A 13 -10.07 15.20 5.67
N SER A 14 -10.86 15.04 6.73
CA SER A 14 -10.82 15.95 7.89
C SER A 14 -9.48 15.90 8.62
N GLU A 15 -8.91 14.71 8.74
CA GLU A 15 -7.71 14.43 9.54
C GLU A 15 -6.58 13.84 8.71
N LEU A 16 -6.87 13.32 7.51
CA LEU A 16 -5.91 12.63 6.65
C LEU A 16 -5.74 13.37 5.34
N SER A 17 -4.49 13.53 4.94
CA SER A 17 -4.11 13.96 3.60
C SER A 17 -3.16 12.94 3.00
N LEU A 18 -3.43 12.52 1.77
CA LEU A 18 -2.56 11.63 1.01
C LEU A 18 -2.30 12.28 -0.35
N SER A 19 -1.03 12.50 -0.67
CA SER A 19 -0.62 12.98 -2.00
C SER A 19 0.26 11.93 -2.66
N LEU A 20 0.22 11.83 -3.98
CA LEU A 20 1.11 10.95 -4.74
C LEU A 20 1.31 11.51 -6.15
N ALA A 21 2.45 11.19 -6.77
CA ALA A 21 2.73 11.52 -8.16
C ALA A 21 2.32 10.32 -9.04
N PRO A 22 1.19 10.38 -9.78
CA PRO A 22 0.68 9.22 -10.51
C PRO A 22 1.65 8.64 -11.55
N SER A 23 2.54 9.47 -12.09
CA SER A 23 3.55 9.06 -13.07
C SER A 23 4.78 8.39 -12.46
N ASP A 24 4.92 8.42 -11.13
CA ASP A 24 6.11 7.95 -10.42
C ASP A 24 5.75 7.04 -9.24
N PRO A 25 5.44 5.75 -9.49
CA PRO A 25 5.03 4.83 -8.43
C PRO A 25 6.15 4.51 -7.42
N VAL A 26 7.42 4.74 -7.75
CA VAL A 26 8.53 4.58 -6.80
C VAL A 26 8.65 5.75 -5.82
N ALA A 27 8.06 6.92 -6.14
CA ALA A 27 7.91 8.00 -5.16
C ALA A 27 6.86 7.69 -4.08
N GLY A 28 5.98 6.70 -4.31
CA GLY A 28 4.92 6.34 -3.37
C GLY A 28 3.95 7.49 -3.07
N GLY A 29 3.20 7.33 -1.98
CA GLY A 29 2.35 8.38 -1.43
C GLY A 29 3.01 9.11 -0.25
N ARG A 30 2.66 10.36 -0.01
CA ARG A 30 3.00 11.10 1.22
C ARG A 30 1.77 11.18 2.08
N LEU A 31 1.83 10.54 3.23
CA LEU A 31 0.73 10.48 4.20
C LEU A 31 0.95 11.50 5.31
N ALA A 32 -0.01 12.39 5.50
CA ALA A 32 -0.09 13.29 6.64
C ALA A 32 -1.37 13.01 7.44
N PHE A 33 -1.30 13.17 8.75
CA PHE A 33 -2.41 12.86 9.66
C PHE A 33 -2.42 13.82 10.85
N ASN A 34 -3.59 14.35 11.21
CA ASN A 34 -3.80 15.26 12.35
C ASN A 34 -2.81 16.43 12.43
N GLY A 35 -2.48 17.03 11.28
CA GLY A 35 -1.54 18.15 11.18
C GLY A 35 -0.06 17.77 11.34
N ALA A 36 0.26 16.50 11.57
CA ALA A 36 1.63 16.01 11.47
C ALA A 36 2.12 16.16 10.02
N ALA A 37 3.31 16.73 9.85
CA ALA A 37 3.85 17.07 8.53
C ALA A 37 4.06 15.83 7.63
N SER A 38 4.48 14.71 8.22
CA SER A 38 4.57 13.41 7.53
C SER A 38 4.53 12.25 8.52
N VAL A 39 3.62 11.31 8.27
CA VAL A 39 3.55 9.99 8.91
C VAL A 39 4.36 8.98 8.10
N ALA A 40 4.27 9.04 6.77
CA ALA A 40 4.97 8.15 5.86
C ALA A 40 5.36 8.89 4.57
N ASP A 41 6.63 8.78 4.19
CA ASP A 41 7.20 9.33 2.96
C ASP A 41 8.46 8.53 2.56
N PRO A 42 8.37 7.59 1.60
CA PRO A 42 7.17 7.21 0.86
C PRO A 42 6.27 6.22 1.63
N LEU A 43 4.96 6.28 1.41
CA LEU A 43 3.98 5.23 1.71
C LEU A 43 3.80 4.37 0.45
N TRP A 44 4.05 3.07 0.56
CA TRP A 44 3.87 2.11 -0.54
C TRP A 44 4.46 2.56 -1.87
N SER A 45 5.72 3.01 -1.84
CA SER A 45 6.56 3.02 -3.04
C SER A 45 6.55 1.61 -3.65
N TRP A 46 6.41 1.49 -4.97
CA TRP A 46 6.39 0.17 -5.60
C TRP A 46 7.03 0.15 -6.98
N ALA A 47 7.63 -1.01 -7.29
CA ALA A 47 8.18 -1.31 -8.60
C ALA A 47 8.15 -2.81 -8.88
N PRO A 48 8.09 -3.23 -10.16
CA PRO A 48 8.36 -4.61 -10.51
C PRO A 48 9.83 -4.96 -10.25
N VAL A 49 10.09 -6.09 -9.60
CA VAL A 49 11.44 -6.50 -9.21
C VAL A 49 12.32 -6.72 -10.43
N GLY A 50 13.47 -6.03 -10.48
CA GLY A 50 14.43 -6.16 -11.58
C GLY A 50 14.04 -5.43 -12.86
N HIS A 51 13.01 -4.58 -12.81
CA HIS A 51 12.52 -3.83 -13.97
C HIS A 51 12.29 -2.36 -13.63
N VAL A 52 12.18 -1.53 -14.66
CA VAL A 52 11.79 -0.12 -14.51
C VAL A 52 10.30 -0.06 -14.17
N ALA A 53 9.92 0.93 -13.37
CA ALA A 53 8.52 1.25 -13.09
C ALA A 53 7.71 1.39 -14.40
N PRO A 54 6.49 0.84 -14.47
CA PRO A 54 5.68 0.92 -15.67
C PRO A 54 5.21 2.37 -15.89
N LYS A 55 4.92 2.73 -17.15
CA LYS A 55 4.51 4.09 -17.50
C LYS A 55 3.01 4.26 -17.31
N LEU A 56 2.62 5.35 -16.65
CA LEU A 56 1.22 5.75 -16.51
C LEU A 56 0.60 5.95 -17.89
N SER A 57 -0.51 5.27 -18.14
CA SER A 57 -1.33 5.46 -19.35
C SER A 57 -2.58 6.28 -19.07
N GLU A 58 -3.20 6.09 -17.91
CA GLU A 58 -4.44 6.79 -17.55
C GLU A 58 -4.53 6.97 -16.03
N ALA A 59 -5.11 8.09 -15.60
CA ALA A 59 -5.46 8.34 -14.21
C ALA A 59 -6.85 8.94 -14.15
N TYR A 60 -7.70 8.41 -13.27
CA TYR A 60 -9.05 8.93 -13.06
C TYR A 60 -9.57 8.56 -11.67
N THR A 61 -10.63 9.23 -11.23
CA THR A 61 -11.33 8.90 -9.98
C THR A 61 -12.61 8.12 -10.29
N ARG A 62 -12.89 7.06 -9.52
CA ARG A 62 -14.15 6.30 -9.60
C ARG A 62 -14.72 6.12 -8.20
N GLY A 63 -15.74 6.91 -7.86
CA GLY A 63 -16.30 6.93 -6.51
C GLY A 63 -15.25 7.39 -5.50
N ALA A 64 -14.92 6.52 -4.53
CA ALA A 64 -13.88 6.78 -3.53
C ALA A 64 -12.46 6.40 -3.99
N ASP A 65 -12.34 5.77 -5.17
CA ASP A 65 -11.07 5.26 -5.68
C ASP A 65 -10.36 6.28 -6.56
N LEU A 66 -9.05 6.41 -6.37
CA LEU A 66 -8.15 6.85 -7.42
C LEU A 66 -7.67 5.60 -8.18
N VAL A 67 -7.85 5.60 -9.49
CA VAL A 67 -7.46 4.49 -10.37
C VAL A 67 -6.34 4.98 -11.28
N LEU A 68 -5.22 4.26 -11.23
CA LEU A 68 -4.04 4.52 -12.04
C LEU A 68 -3.77 3.30 -12.92
N LEU A 69 -3.79 3.49 -14.23
CA LEU A 69 -3.53 2.43 -15.20
C LEU A 69 -2.12 2.61 -15.75
N TYR A 70 -1.33 1.53 -15.70
CA TYR A 70 0.03 1.50 -16.21
C TYR A 70 0.14 0.48 -17.34
N GLY A 71 0.67 0.96 -18.47
CA GLY A 71 0.90 0.13 -19.65
C GLY A 71 2.11 -0.79 -19.49
N PRO A 72 2.23 -1.80 -20.38
CA PRO A 72 3.40 -2.66 -20.41
C PRO A 72 4.68 -1.85 -20.67
N GLY A 73 5.75 -2.19 -19.97
CA GLY A 73 7.07 -1.58 -20.11
C GLY A 73 8.10 -2.50 -20.77
N GLU A 74 9.29 -1.95 -21.02
CA GLU A 74 10.44 -2.75 -21.43
C GLU A 74 10.84 -3.68 -20.27
N GLY A 75 10.97 -4.98 -20.55
CA GLY A 75 11.27 -6.00 -19.55
C GLY A 75 10.09 -6.44 -18.68
N PHE A 76 9.07 -5.59 -18.48
CA PHE A 76 7.86 -5.92 -17.71
C PHE A 76 6.59 -5.76 -18.56
N PRO A 77 6.22 -6.77 -19.36
CA PRO A 77 5.22 -6.62 -20.41
C PRO A 77 3.78 -6.75 -19.87
N PHE A 78 3.51 -6.42 -18.61
CA PHE A 78 2.20 -6.61 -17.99
C PHE A 78 1.47 -5.28 -17.84
N HIS A 79 0.15 -5.30 -17.97
CA HIS A 79 -0.66 -4.16 -17.54
C HIS A 79 -0.82 -4.24 -16.03
N THR A 80 -0.67 -3.09 -15.38
CA THR A 80 -0.82 -2.97 -13.94
C THR A 80 -1.82 -1.86 -13.66
N ASP A 81 -2.87 -2.17 -12.91
CA ASP A 81 -3.80 -1.16 -12.40
C ASP A 81 -3.53 -1.00 -10.90
N ALA A 82 -3.41 0.24 -10.43
CA ALA A 82 -3.30 0.57 -9.01
C ALA A 82 -4.55 1.32 -8.56
N TYR A 83 -5.21 0.78 -7.54
CA TYR A 83 -6.41 1.35 -6.93
C TYR A 83 -6.05 1.87 -5.54
N TRP A 84 -6.12 3.17 -5.34
CA TRP A 84 -5.93 3.82 -4.05
C TRP A 84 -7.28 4.23 -3.48
N ARG A 85 -7.53 3.84 -2.23
CA ARG A 85 -8.77 4.14 -1.53
C ARG A 85 -8.47 4.64 -0.14
N CYS A 86 -9.20 5.68 0.26
CA CYS A 86 -9.16 6.23 1.61
C CYS A 86 -10.58 6.24 2.17
N GLU A 87 -10.79 5.60 3.31
CA GLU A 87 -12.07 5.46 3.99
C GLU A 87 -11.94 5.84 5.47
N SER A 88 -13.01 6.37 6.04
CA SER A 88 -13.09 6.63 7.48
C SER A 88 -13.97 5.58 8.14
N SER A 89 -13.47 4.92 9.19
CA SER A 89 -14.27 4.12 10.10
C SER A 89 -14.50 4.90 11.41
N SER A 90 -15.28 4.34 12.33
CA SER A 90 -15.56 4.97 13.63
C SER A 90 -14.33 5.09 14.53
N ASP A 91 -13.29 4.30 14.27
CA ASP A 91 -12.13 4.10 15.15
C ASP A 91 -10.77 4.26 14.44
N ALA A 92 -10.76 4.39 13.12
CA ALA A 92 -9.54 4.55 12.34
C ALA A 92 -9.82 5.23 10.99
N LEU A 93 -8.76 5.74 10.37
CA LEU A 93 -8.76 6.03 8.94
C LEU A 93 -8.03 4.91 8.22
N VAL A 94 -8.64 4.40 7.16
CA VAL A 94 -8.13 3.28 6.38
C VAL A 94 -7.65 3.79 5.03
N VAL A 95 -6.41 3.44 4.69
CA VAL A 95 -5.89 3.58 3.33
C VAL A 95 -5.69 2.17 2.79
N SER A 96 -5.97 1.95 1.51
CA SER A 96 -5.63 0.70 0.85
C SER A 96 -5.11 0.94 -0.56
N LEU A 97 -4.14 0.10 -0.94
CA LEU A 97 -3.61 -0.01 -2.28
C LEU A 97 -3.89 -1.42 -2.79
N THR A 98 -4.63 -1.52 -3.87
CA THR A 98 -4.77 -2.77 -4.62
C THR A 98 -3.99 -2.65 -5.93
N LEU A 99 -3.01 -3.52 -6.12
CA LEU A 99 -2.39 -3.74 -7.42
C LEU A 99 -3.13 -4.85 -8.15
N SER A 100 -3.35 -4.69 -9.45
CA SER A 100 -3.99 -5.66 -10.32
C SER A 100 -3.13 -5.88 -11.54
N VAL A 101 -2.62 -7.10 -11.73
CA VAL A 101 -1.71 -7.45 -12.81
C VAL A 101 -2.42 -8.35 -13.80
N ARG A 102 -2.35 -7.99 -15.09
CA ARG A 102 -2.92 -8.78 -16.18
C ARG A 102 -1.83 -9.37 -17.06
N THR A 103 -1.78 -10.69 -17.14
CA THR A 103 -0.84 -11.41 -18.01
C THR A 103 -1.42 -11.64 -19.39
N HIS A 104 -0.60 -11.45 -20.43
CA HIS A 104 -0.95 -11.77 -21.82
C HIS A 104 0.00 -12.82 -22.43
N LYS A 105 1.08 -13.16 -21.72
CA LYS A 105 2.02 -14.24 -22.04
C LYS A 105 1.66 -15.49 -21.24
N LEU A 106 2.04 -16.65 -21.79
CA LEU A 106 2.06 -17.91 -21.05
C LEU A 106 3.23 -17.88 -20.05
N ASP A 107 3.04 -18.53 -18.91
CA ASP A 107 4.07 -18.87 -17.92
C ASP A 107 4.89 -17.69 -17.41
N THR A 108 4.28 -16.86 -16.55
CA THR A 108 4.94 -15.66 -16.01
C THR A 108 4.87 -15.56 -14.49
N HIS A 109 5.83 -14.84 -13.92
CA HIS A 109 5.95 -14.58 -12.48
C HIS A 109 6.15 -13.07 -12.27
N PRO A 110 5.12 -12.24 -12.47
CA PRO A 110 5.25 -10.81 -12.18
C PRO A 110 5.47 -10.65 -10.68
N VAL A 111 6.59 -10.07 -10.25
CA VAL A 111 6.83 -9.81 -8.82
C VAL A 111 6.98 -8.32 -8.61
N PHE A 112 6.31 -7.80 -7.58
CA PHE A 112 6.43 -6.42 -7.15
C PHE A 112 7.05 -6.35 -5.76
N GLU A 113 7.90 -5.35 -5.56
CA GLU A 113 8.27 -4.91 -4.21
C GLU A 113 7.45 -3.66 -3.89
N VAL A 114 6.83 -3.65 -2.71
CA VAL A 114 6.08 -2.52 -2.17
C VAL A 114 6.64 -2.17 -0.80
N GLY A 115 7.00 -0.93 -0.57
CA GLY A 115 7.60 -0.52 0.71
C GLY A 115 7.19 0.84 1.19
N SER A 116 7.18 1.01 2.51
CA SER A 116 6.89 2.25 3.19
C SER A 116 8.08 2.66 4.06
N THR A 117 8.33 3.96 4.18
CA THR A 117 9.18 4.56 5.19
C THR A 117 8.29 5.33 6.16
N LEU A 118 8.37 5.00 7.44
CA LEU A 118 7.49 5.51 8.48
C LEU A 118 8.28 6.40 9.45
N ASN A 119 7.71 7.55 9.80
CA ASN A 119 8.30 8.48 10.77
C ASN A 119 8.03 8.02 12.21
N ALA A 120 8.55 6.85 12.56
CA ALA A 120 8.40 6.22 13.87
C ALA A 120 9.76 5.80 14.43
N PRO A 121 9.91 5.69 15.77
CA PRO A 121 11.15 5.24 16.38
C PRO A 121 11.40 3.74 16.22
N GLY A 122 10.39 2.96 15.82
CA GLY A 122 10.46 1.51 15.78
C GLY A 122 9.25 0.89 15.08
N LEU A 123 9.40 -0.38 14.72
CA LEU A 123 8.32 -1.23 14.21
C LEU A 123 8.14 -2.43 15.13
N THR A 124 6.88 -2.71 15.45
CA THR A 124 6.47 -3.93 16.16
C THR A 124 5.88 -4.90 15.15
N GLU A 125 6.39 -6.13 15.13
CA GLU A 125 5.82 -7.20 14.32
C GLU A 125 4.49 -7.67 14.90
N LEU A 126 3.48 -7.74 14.05
CA LEU A 126 2.19 -8.35 14.38
C LEU A 126 2.11 -9.71 13.68
N SER A 127 2.02 -10.78 14.46
CA SER A 127 1.85 -12.14 13.96
C SER A 127 0.92 -12.94 14.87
N ASP A 128 -0.27 -13.28 14.38
CA ASP A 128 -1.18 -14.23 15.03
C ASP A 128 -2.12 -14.85 14.00
N GLY A 129 -2.42 -16.15 14.08
CA GLY A 129 -3.40 -16.80 13.20
C GLY A 129 -3.17 -16.58 11.69
N GLY A 130 -1.91 -16.45 11.24
CA GLY A 130 -1.58 -16.16 9.84
C GLY A 130 -1.83 -14.70 9.42
N ILE A 131 -2.09 -13.80 10.36
CA ILE A 131 -1.95 -12.35 10.18
C ILE A 131 -0.46 -12.05 10.13
N VAL A 132 -0.07 -11.24 9.16
CA VAL A 132 1.25 -10.62 9.12
C VAL A 132 1.03 -9.13 9.00
N GLY A 133 1.65 -8.36 9.89
CA GLY A 133 1.55 -6.92 9.87
C GLY A 133 2.69 -6.24 10.61
N ARG A 134 2.67 -4.92 10.57
CA ARG A 134 3.62 -4.04 11.26
C ARG A 134 2.83 -2.94 11.96
N LEU A 135 3.12 -2.73 13.24
CA LEU A 135 2.62 -1.62 14.04
C LEU A 135 3.75 -0.59 14.19
N ALA A 136 3.43 0.66 13.86
CA ALA A 136 4.27 1.83 14.09
C ALA A 136 3.49 2.83 14.95
N ALA A 137 4.19 3.58 15.79
CA ALA A 137 3.61 4.66 16.57
C ALA A 137 4.52 5.89 16.52
N ALA A 138 3.92 7.08 16.56
CA ALA A 138 4.67 8.31 16.66
C ALA A 138 5.45 8.37 17.98
N ALA A 139 6.63 8.99 17.98
CA ALA A 139 7.42 9.15 19.21
C ALA A 139 6.72 10.02 20.28
N ASP A 140 5.84 10.94 19.86
CA ASP A 140 5.05 11.81 20.72
C ASP A 140 3.66 11.23 21.07
N GLY A 141 3.35 10.02 20.58
CA GLY A 141 2.04 9.38 20.75
C GLY A 141 0.90 10.01 19.94
N GLY A 142 1.18 10.93 19.01
CA GLY A 142 0.16 11.61 18.20
C GLY A 142 -0.55 10.72 17.18
N TRP A 143 0.00 9.53 16.89
CA TRP A 143 -0.65 8.53 16.05
C TRP A 143 -0.11 7.12 16.29
N SER A 144 -0.91 6.13 15.89
CA SER A 144 -0.48 4.75 15.66
C SER A 144 -1.03 4.24 14.35
N LEU A 145 -0.27 3.36 13.72
CA LEU A 145 -0.51 2.89 12.37
C LEU A 145 -0.25 1.39 12.31
N ILE A 146 -1.18 0.66 11.72
CA ILE A 146 -0.95 -0.72 11.33
C ILE A 146 -0.87 -0.80 9.80
N GLU A 147 0.03 -1.64 9.31
CA GLU A 147 0.13 -1.99 7.90
C GLU A 147 0.08 -3.52 7.76
N THR A 148 -0.79 -4.02 6.89
CA THR A 148 -0.97 -5.46 6.70
C THR A 148 -1.33 -5.79 5.25
N PRO A 149 -0.61 -6.72 4.60
CA PRO A 149 -0.99 -7.25 3.30
C PRO A 149 -2.16 -8.25 3.42
N TYR A 150 -2.92 -8.38 2.34
CA TYR A 150 -3.94 -9.41 2.24
C TYR A 150 -3.29 -10.79 2.06
N PRO A 151 -3.75 -11.82 2.80
CA PRO A 151 -3.03 -13.09 2.93
C PRO A 151 -2.95 -13.94 1.67
N GLY A 152 -3.91 -13.80 0.74
CA GLY A 152 -3.90 -14.56 -0.53
C GLY A 152 -2.79 -14.15 -1.50
N ASP A 153 -2.07 -13.08 -1.18
CA ASP A 153 -1.23 -12.36 -2.13
C ASP A 153 0.26 -12.37 -1.77
N MET A 154 0.60 -12.99 -0.65
CA MET A 154 1.95 -13.05 -0.08
C MET A 154 2.64 -14.37 -0.42
N ASN A 155 3.93 -14.28 -0.74
CA ASN A 155 4.86 -15.39 -0.52
C ASN A 155 5.19 -15.40 0.99
N PRO A 156 5.25 -16.56 1.68
CA PRO A 156 5.64 -16.68 3.09
C PRO A 156 7.01 -16.12 3.48
N LEU A 157 7.78 -15.51 2.56
CA LEU A 157 9.02 -14.85 2.94
C LEU A 157 8.68 -13.65 3.83
N PRO A 158 9.13 -13.65 5.10
CA PRO A 158 8.85 -12.54 5.99
C PRO A 158 9.45 -11.25 5.42
N PRO A 159 8.76 -10.11 5.58
CA PRO A 159 9.30 -8.82 5.18
C PRO A 159 10.65 -8.64 5.90
N SER A 160 11.70 -8.32 5.14
CA SER A 160 12.99 -7.97 5.74
C SER A 160 12.83 -6.58 6.38
N PRO A 161 13.14 -6.40 7.67
CA PRO A 161 13.16 -5.06 8.26
C PRO A 161 14.16 -4.22 7.48
N GLY A 162 13.65 -3.16 6.85
CA GLY A 162 14.48 -2.15 6.20
C GLY A 162 14.72 -1.04 7.19
N THR A 163 15.92 -0.96 7.76
CA THR A 163 16.45 0.32 8.24
C THR A 163 17.17 0.95 7.07
N ASP A 164 16.74 2.14 6.66
CA ASP A 164 17.53 2.91 5.71
C ASP A 164 18.81 3.44 6.38
N ALA A 165 19.68 4.04 5.58
CA ALA A 165 20.96 4.59 6.06
C ALA A 165 20.77 5.75 7.07
N GLU A 166 19.58 6.34 7.13
CA GLU A 166 19.23 7.46 8.00
C GLU A 166 18.54 7.00 9.30
N GLY A 167 18.34 5.68 9.46
CA GLY A 167 17.68 5.10 10.63
C GLY A 167 16.15 5.20 10.60
N ALA A 168 15.56 5.59 9.47
CA ALA A 168 14.12 5.51 9.30
C ALA A 168 13.69 4.05 9.25
N VAL A 169 12.55 3.77 9.87
CA VAL A 169 11.98 2.43 9.94
C VAL A 169 11.04 2.22 8.76
N GLY A 170 11.23 1.11 8.05
CA GLY A 170 10.43 0.81 6.87
C GLY A 170 9.91 -0.60 6.80
N THR A 171 8.90 -0.78 5.98
CA THR A 171 8.31 -2.07 5.63
C THR A 171 8.60 -2.38 4.16
N ARG A 172 8.73 -3.67 3.83
CA ARG A 172 8.86 -4.14 2.45
C ARG A 172 8.10 -5.44 2.25
N TRP A 173 7.27 -5.48 1.23
CA TRP A 173 6.41 -6.60 0.88
C TRP A 173 6.69 -7.04 -0.55
N ARG A 174 6.70 -8.36 -0.76
CA ARG A 174 6.77 -8.94 -2.10
C ARG A 174 5.40 -9.46 -2.50
N LEU A 175 4.84 -8.89 -3.56
CA LEU A 175 3.52 -9.24 -4.09
C LEU A 175 3.65 -10.09 -5.36
N PHE A 176 2.68 -10.98 -5.59
CA PHE A 176 2.52 -11.77 -6.83
C PHE A 176 3.62 -12.81 -7.15
N ASP A 177 4.39 -13.25 -6.16
CA ASP A 177 5.50 -14.22 -6.33
C ASP A 177 5.06 -15.67 -6.62
N LEU A 178 4.01 -15.82 -7.43
CA LEU A 178 3.37 -17.06 -7.78
C LEU A 178 3.19 -17.12 -9.29
N PHE A 179 3.20 -18.35 -9.81
CA PHE A 179 2.98 -18.62 -11.23
C PHE A 179 1.63 -18.06 -11.70
N MET A 180 1.63 -17.43 -12.87
CA MET A 180 0.43 -16.92 -13.54
C MET A 180 0.35 -17.42 -14.98
N GLU A 181 -0.75 -18.10 -15.29
CA GLU A 181 -1.12 -18.51 -16.64
C GLU A 181 -1.49 -17.30 -17.52
N LYS A 182 -1.60 -17.52 -18.83
CA LYS A 182 -2.01 -16.48 -19.79
C LYS A 182 -3.45 -16.05 -19.54
N GLY A 183 -3.69 -14.73 -19.56
CA GLY A 183 -5.03 -14.16 -19.43
C GLY A 183 -5.52 -14.09 -17.98
N VAL A 184 -4.70 -14.49 -17.02
CA VAL A 184 -5.03 -14.38 -15.60
C VAL A 184 -4.90 -12.92 -15.17
N ILE A 185 -5.91 -12.46 -14.44
CA ILE A 185 -5.84 -11.22 -13.66
C ILE A 185 -5.67 -11.63 -12.20
N ARG A 186 -4.58 -11.19 -11.60
CA ARG A 186 -4.37 -11.36 -10.16
C ARG A 186 -4.36 -10.00 -9.49
N ARG A 187 -4.93 -9.94 -8.30
CA ARG A 187 -4.95 -8.74 -7.48
C ARG A 187 -4.19 -9.01 -6.20
N SER A 188 -3.53 -7.98 -5.70
CA SER A 188 -2.92 -7.97 -4.39
C SER A 188 -3.29 -6.69 -3.67
N ARG A 189 -3.68 -6.80 -2.40
CA ARG A 189 -4.01 -5.64 -1.58
C ARG A 189 -3.08 -5.50 -0.40
N ILE A 190 -2.66 -4.28 -0.13
CA ILE A 190 -2.10 -3.85 1.15
C ILE A 190 -3.02 -2.79 1.75
N SER A 191 -3.23 -2.90 3.06
CA SER A 191 -4.09 -1.99 3.81
C SER A 191 -3.33 -1.41 5.00
N LEU A 192 -3.71 -0.19 5.34
CA LEU A 192 -3.21 0.55 6.48
C LEU A 192 -4.39 1.12 7.26
N ALA A 193 -4.34 1.03 8.58
CA ALA A 193 -5.24 1.78 9.45
C ALA A 193 -4.43 2.68 10.38
N ILE A 194 -4.85 3.94 10.50
CA ILE A 194 -4.21 4.95 11.35
C ILE A 194 -5.20 5.53 12.36
N THR A 195 -4.73 5.73 13.59
CA THR A 195 -5.51 6.22 14.73
C THR A 195 -4.79 7.37 15.42
N PRO A 196 -5.52 8.32 16.05
CA PRO A 196 -4.92 9.44 16.80
C PRO A 196 -4.31 9.04 18.14
N SER A 197 -4.53 7.80 18.58
CA SER A 197 -4.10 7.28 19.87
C SER A 197 -3.17 6.10 19.68
N GLU A 198 -2.36 5.83 20.71
CA GLU A 198 -1.54 4.63 20.79
C GLU A 198 -2.42 3.36 20.76
N LEU A 199 -2.03 2.40 19.90
CA LEU A 199 -2.68 1.10 19.83
C LEU A 199 -1.92 0.08 20.67
N THR A 200 -2.63 -0.68 21.50
CA THR A 200 -2.09 -1.90 22.10
C THR A 200 -1.89 -2.96 21.02
N ALA A 201 -1.01 -3.94 21.27
CA ALA A 201 -0.80 -5.05 20.34
C ALA A 201 -2.10 -5.81 20.00
N ASP A 202 -2.96 -6.05 20.99
CA ASP A 202 -4.25 -6.73 20.79
C ASP A 202 -5.22 -5.89 19.95
N ALA A 203 -5.29 -4.58 20.18
CA ALA A 203 -6.13 -3.67 19.39
C ALA A 203 -5.62 -3.56 17.94
N ALA A 204 -4.29 -3.46 17.77
CA ALA A 204 -3.64 -3.46 16.47
C ALA A 204 -3.92 -4.77 15.70
N LEU A 205 -3.88 -5.91 16.39
CA LEU A 205 -4.19 -7.20 15.79
C LEU A 205 -5.66 -7.32 15.39
N ALA A 206 -6.58 -6.85 16.23
CA ALA A 206 -8.01 -6.82 15.92
C ALA A 206 -8.31 -5.93 14.70
N LEU A 207 -7.65 -4.77 14.59
CA LEU A 207 -7.73 -3.92 13.41
C LEU A 207 -7.18 -4.64 12.16
N ALA A 208 -6.04 -5.33 12.27
CA ALA A 208 -5.46 -6.08 11.16
C ALA A 208 -6.38 -7.22 10.69
N CYS A 209 -7.03 -7.93 11.61
CA CYS A 209 -8.07 -8.91 11.29
C CYS A 209 -9.20 -8.29 10.46
N ARG A 210 -9.69 -7.11 10.87
CA ARG A 210 -10.78 -6.42 10.20
C ARG A 210 -10.39 -6.01 8.78
N LEU A 211 -9.23 -5.38 8.61
CA LEU A 211 -8.70 -5.00 7.29
C LEU A 211 -8.56 -6.21 6.35
N ARG A 212 -8.19 -7.38 6.89
CA ARG A 212 -8.13 -8.64 6.14
C ARG A 212 -9.50 -9.21 5.80
N ALA A 213 -10.50 -9.02 6.65
CA ALA A 213 -11.85 -9.53 6.44
C ALA A 213 -12.65 -8.71 5.41
N GLU A 214 -12.26 -7.46 5.16
CA GLU A 214 -12.91 -6.63 4.17
C GLU A 214 -12.79 -7.25 2.77
N PRO A 215 -13.88 -7.37 1.99
CA PRO A 215 -13.79 -7.90 0.64
C PRO A 215 -12.89 -7.01 -0.21
N VAL A 216 -12.07 -7.62 -1.07
CA VAL A 216 -11.38 -6.86 -2.13
C VAL A 216 -12.47 -6.34 -3.06
N ALA A 217 -12.59 -5.01 -3.17
CA ALA A 217 -13.60 -4.41 -4.03
C ALA A 217 -13.47 -4.98 -5.44
N LEU A 218 -14.47 -5.76 -5.86
CA LEU A 218 -14.59 -6.16 -7.25
C LEU A 218 -14.91 -4.88 -8.01
N SER A 219 -14.11 -4.56 -9.02
CA SER A 219 -14.47 -3.52 -9.97
C SER A 219 -15.77 -3.92 -10.67
N THR A 220 -16.92 -3.53 -10.11
CA THR A 220 -18.24 -3.62 -10.76
C THR A 220 -18.37 -2.54 -11.80
#